data_AF-A0A2R7SDB0-F1
#
_entry.id   AF-A0A2R7SDB0-F1
#
_cell.length_a   1.000
_cell.length_b   1.000
_cell.length_c   1.000
_cell.angle_alpha   90.00
_cell.angle_beta   90.00
_cell.angle_gamma   90.00
#
_symmetry.space_group_name_H-M   'P 1'
#
loop_
_entity.id
_entity.type
_entity.pdbx_description
1 polymer ?
#
loop_
_entity_poly.entity_id
_entity_poly.type
_entity_poly.pdbx_seq_one_letter_code
_entity_poly.pdbx_strand_id
1 'polypeptide(L)'
;GLGAFSPPGTRPPLMGLAVPETFELPAGYVRHHQATDDGQRIEPILMFAPDTATLVINGRTVAVPANRVVPPELAPPGLPIRRIVVPAPADTAQPGR
;
A
#
# COMPACT_ATOMS: atom_id res chain seq x y z
N GLY A 1 10.56 15.46 -32.88
CA GLY A 1 10.73 14.13 -32.28
C GLY A 1 10.35 14.23 -30.81
N LEU A 2 9.28 13.56 -30.40
CA LEU A 2 8.74 13.58 -29.04
C LEU A 2 9.52 12.56 -28.19
N GLY A 3 10.52 13.02 -27.46
CA GLY A 3 11.19 12.23 -26.43
C GLY A 3 10.52 12.47 -25.08
N ALA A 4 9.51 11.66 -24.75
CA ALA A 4 8.99 11.57 -23.39
C ALA A 4 10.05 10.86 -22.53
N PHE A 5 10.97 11.64 -21.96
CA PHE A 5 11.84 11.16 -20.90
C PHE A 5 10.98 11.01 -19.64
N SER A 6 10.43 9.81 -19.41
CA SER A 6 9.95 9.46 -18.08
C SER A 6 11.11 9.65 -17.10
N PRO A 7 10.96 10.48 -16.04
CA PRO A 7 12.04 10.68 -15.09
C PRO A 7 12.43 9.33 -14.45
N PRO A 8 13.72 9.06 -14.26
CA PRO A 8 14.18 7.78 -13.75
C PRO A 8 13.77 7.62 -12.29
N GLY A 9 13.08 6.52 -11.97
CA GLY A 9 13.15 5.92 -10.64
C GLY A 9 12.05 6.24 -9.63
N THR A 10 10.89 6.76 -10.02
CA THR A 10 9.74 6.79 -9.09
C THR A 10 9.08 5.41 -9.06
N ARG A 11 9.44 4.57 -8.08
CA ARG A 11 8.61 3.40 -7.78
C ARG A 11 7.29 3.94 -7.23
N PRO A 12 6.16 3.76 -7.94
CA PRO A 12 4.89 4.25 -7.44
C PRO A 12 4.63 3.62 -6.07
N PRO A 13 4.30 4.43 -5.04
CA PRO A 13 3.91 3.90 -3.75
C PRO A 13 2.78 2.87 -3.90
N LEU A 14 2.88 1.80 -3.13
CA LEU A 14 2.01 0.65 -3.29
C LEU A 14 0.56 1.02 -2.93
N MET A 15 -0.36 0.76 -3.86
CA MET A 15 -1.79 0.88 -3.63
C MET A 15 -2.25 -0.28 -2.72
N GLY A 16 -2.35 -0.01 -1.42
CA GLY A 16 -2.81 -0.97 -0.42
C GLY A 16 -4.11 -0.55 0.28
N LEU A 17 -4.56 -1.37 1.22
CA LEU A 17 -5.67 -1.02 2.11
C LEU A 17 -5.16 -0.19 3.28
N ALA A 18 -5.79 0.94 3.56
CA ALA A 18 -5.50 1.73 4.76
C ALA A 18 -5.92 0.94 6.00
N VAL A 19 -5.02 0.88 6.99
CA VAL A 19 -5.27 0.18 8.25
C VAL A 19 -5.27 1.20 9.38
N PRO A 20 -6.39 1.37 10.10
CA PRO A 20 -6.38 2.16 11.32
C PRO A 20 -5.39 1.57 12.35
N GLU A 21 -4.66 2.44 13.04
CA GLU A 21 -3.81 2.04 14.17
C GLU A 21 -4.61 1.41 15.32
N THR A 22 -5.87 1.80 15.46
CA THR A 22 -6.80 1.32 16.49
C THR A 22 -7.40 -0.05 16.20
N PHE A 23 -7.23 -0.60 14.99
CA PHE A 23 -7.74 -1.91 14.64
C PHE A 23 -6.81 -3.01 15.22
N GLU A 24 -7.32 -4.20 15.52
CA GLU A 24 -6.43 -5.33 15.87
C GLU A 24 -6.26 -6.22 14.65
N LEU A 25 -5.00 -6.41 14.22
CA LEU A 25 -4.73 -7.24 13.07
C LEU A 25 -4.71 -8.72 13.47
N PRO A 26 -5.42 -9.60 12.74
CA PRO A 26 -5.30 -11.02 12.95
C PRO A 26 -3.90 -11.52 12.55
N ALA A 27 -3.53 -12.70 13.05
CA ALA A 27 -2.26 -13.33 12.71
C ALA A 27 -2.09 -13.48 11.19
N GLY A 28 -0.88 -13.20 10.69
CA GLY A 28 -0.55 -13.22 9.26
C GLY A 28 -0.75 -11.89 8.54
N TYR A 29 -1.20 -10.84 9.24
CA TYR A 29 -1.26 -9.48 8.73
C TYR A 29 -0.32 -8.57 9.51
N VAL A 30 0.25 -7.59 8.83
CA VAL A 30 1.12 -6.57 9.41
C VAL A 30 0.76 -5.19 8.86
N ARG A 31 0.97 -4.17 9.70
CA ARG A 31 0.89 -2.76 9.29
C ARG A 31 2.22 -2.34 8.72
N HIS A 32 2.24 -1.88 7.48
CA HIS A 32 3.43 -1.28 6.91
C HIS A 32 3.25 0.24 6.83
N HIS A 33 4.00 0.96 7.66
CA HIS A 33 4.02 2.42 7.65
C HIS A 33 4.86 2.89 6.47
N GLN A 34 4.24 3.61 5.53
CA GLN A 34 4.93 4.25 4.42
C GLN A 34 5.07 5.73 4.71
N ALA A 35 6.23 6.30 4.37
CA ALA A 35 6.42 7.73 4.28
C ALA A 35 6.59 8.09 2.80
N THR A 36 6.04 9.23 2.38
CA THR A 36 6.42 9.81 1.09
C THR A 36 7.84 10.37 1.16
N ASP A 37 8.46 10.57 0.00
CA ASP A 37 9.74 11.28 -0.13
C ASP A 37 9.72 12.69 0.50
N ASP A 38 8.56 13.36 0.46
CA ASP A 38 8.29 14.67 1.10
C ASP A 38 8.21 14.61 2.65
N GLY A 39 8.38 13.43 3.25
CA GLY A 39 8.26 13.24 4.69
C GLY A 39 6.83 13.20 5.24
N GLN A 40 5.81 13.29 4.37
CA GLN A 40 4.42 13.09 4.78
C GLN A 40 4.21 11.65 5.24
N ARG A 41 3.71 11.51 6.47
CA ARG A 41 3.23 10.23 6.98
C ARG A 41 1.91 9.91 6.30
N ILE A 42 1.89 8.81 5.57
CA ILE A 42 0.66 8.26 5.00
C ILE A 42 0.06 7.28 6.01
N GLU A 43 -1.25 7.06 5.94
CA GLU A 43 -1.90 5.95 6.62
C GLU A 43 -1.13 4.63 6.33
N PRO A 44 -0.89 3.77 7.34
CA PRO A 44 -0.20 2.52 7.10
C PRO A 44 -1.05 1.61 6.21
N ILE A 45 -0.36 0.88 5.34
CA ILE A 45 -1.02 -0.09 4.46
C ILE A 45 -1.04 -1.48 5.09
N LEU A 46 -2.08 -2.24 4.75
CA LEU A 46 -2.20 -3.64 5.10
C LEU A 46 -1.28 -4.47 4.22
N MET A 47 -0.35 -5.18 4.85
CA MET A 47 0.49 -6.18 4.20
C MET A 47 0.34 -7.54 4.86
N PHE A 48 0.65 -8.58 4.11
CA PHE A 48 0.82 -9.92 4.64
C PHE A 48 2.13 -10.02 5.42
N ALA A 49 2.12 -10.83 6.49
CA ALA A 49 3.32 -11.08 7.29
C ALA A 49 4.43 -11.70 6.42
N PRO A 50 5.70 -11.27 6.59
CA PRO A 50 6.80 -11.71 5.74
C PRO A 50 7.14 -13.20 5.92
N ASP A 51 6.80 -13.78 7.07
CA ASP A 51 7.08 -15.17 7.46
C ASP A 51 6.07 -16.17 6.89
N THR A 52 4.99 -15.70 6.25
CA THR A 52 3.93 -16.56 5.70
C THR A 52 3.83 -16.43 4.19
N ALA A 53 4.05 -17.54 3.47
CA ALA A 53 3.84 -17.61 2.03
C ALA A 53 2.38 -17.90 1.65
N THR A 54 1.61 -18.49 2.57
CA THR A 54 0.18 -18.75 2.43
C THR A 54 -0.53 -18.33 3.72
N LEU A 55 -1.71 -17.73 3.59
CA LEU A 55 -2.53 -17.32 4.72
C LEU A 55 -3.93 -17.91 4.63
N VAL A 56 -4.46 -18.37 5.76
CA VAL A 56 -5.85 -18.85 5.82
C VAL A 56 -6.77 -17.68 6.17
N ILE A 57 -7.66 -17.33 5.24
CA ILE A 57 -8.58 -16.21 5.34
C ILE A 57 -9.99 -16.75 5.19
N ASN A 58 -10.84 -16.56 6.20
CA ASN A 58 -12.22 -17.08 6.21
C ASN A 58 -12.32 -18.57 5.84
N GLY A 59 -11.38 -19.39 6.34
CA GLY A 59 -11.30 -20.83 6.06
C GLY A 59 -10.74 -21.19 4.67
N ARG A 60 -10.25 -20.22 3.89
CA ARG A 60 -9.63 -20.44 2.59
C ARG A 60 -8.13 -20.17 2.67
N THR A 61 -7.31 -21.11 2.23
CA THR A 61 -5.87 -20.88 2.08
C THR A 61 -5.63 -20.05 0.83
N VAL A 62 -5.02 -18.88 0.99
CA VAL A 62 -4.69 -17.95 -0.08
C VAL A 62 -3.18 -17.78 -0.18
N ALA A 63 -2.65 -17.80 -1.40
CA ALA A 63 -1.24 -17.54 -1.63
C ALA A 63 -0.95 -16.05 -1.42
N VAL A 64 0.07 -15.77 -0.60
CA VAL A 64 0.52 -14.39 -0.37
C VAL A 64 1.15 -13.88 -1.67
N PRO A 65 0.70 -12.75 -2.22
CA PRO A 65 1.25 -12.20 -3.44
C PRO A 65 2.70 -11.73 -3.21
N ALA A 66 3.49 -11.70 -4.27
CA ALA A 66 4.91 -11.33 -4.21
C ALA A 66 5.14 -9.90 -3.69
N ASN A 67 4.20 -8.98 -3.95
CA ASN A 67 4.23 -7.61 -3.42
C ASN A 67 3.81 -7.53 -1.95
N ARG A 68 3.30 -8.62 -1.36
CA ARG A 68 2.76 -8.75 -0.01
C ARG A 68 1.64 -7.77 0.34
N VAL A 69 1.08 -7.06 -0.63
CA VAL A 69 -0.02 -6.11 -0.41
C VAL A 69 -1.32 -6.90 -0.32
N VAL A 70 -2.13 -6.61 0.70
CA VAL A 70 -3.44 -7.26 0.86
C VAL A 70 -4.47 -6.58 -0.06
N PRO A 71 -5.08 -7.32 -1.01
CA PRO A 71 -6.15 -6.78 -1.84
C PRO A 71 -7.46 -6.65 -1.04
N PRO A 72 -8.40 -5.79 -1.48
CA PRO A 72 -9.69 -5.58 -0.82
C PRO A 72 -10.50 -6.86 -0.60
N GLU A 73 -10.35 -7.84 -1.49
CA GLU A 73 -11.08 -9.12 -1.40
C GLU A 73 -10.55 -10.06 -0.31
N LEU A 74 -9.31 -9.83 0.15
CA LEU A 74 -8.65 -10.61 1.19
C LEU A 74 -8.51 -9.83 2.51
N ALA A 75 -9.20 -8.70 2.62
CA ALA A 75 -9.18 -7.90 3.83
C ALA A 75 -9.76 -8.68 5.02
N PRO A 76 -9.20 -8.53 6.23
CA PRO A 76 -9.78 -9.13 7.42
C PRO A 76 -11.16 -8.55 7.72
N PRO A 77 -12.08 -9.36 8.27
CA PRO A 77 -13.41 -8.90 8.62
C PRO A 77 -13.34 -7.76 9.64
N GLY A 78 -14.18 -6.74 9.46
CA GLY A 78 -14.22 -5.56 10.30
C GLY A 78 -13.22 -4.45 9.91
N LEU A 79 -12.30 -4.70 8.99
CA LEU A 79 -11.43 -3.64 8.45
C LEU A 79 -12.22 -2.75 7.49
N PRO A 80 -12.22 -1.41 7.66
CA PRO A 80 -12.81 -0.51 6.68
C PRO A 80 -12.00 -0.57 5.37
N ILE A 81 -12.62 -1.05 4.30
CA ILE A 81 -11.99 -1.17 2.97
C ILE A 81 -11.78 0.22 2.37
N ARG A 82 -10.66 0.86 2.70
CA ARG A 82 -10.24 2.14 2.14
C ARG A 82 -8.96 1.90 1.35
N ARG A 83 -9.00 2.10 0.02
CA ARG A 83 -7.79 2.05 -0.80
C ARG A 83 -7.00 3.31 -0.55
N ILE A 84 -5.71 3.17 -0.25
CA ILE A 84 -4.81 4.33 -0.24
C ILE A 84 -4.61 4.74 -1.69
N VAL A 85 -5.19 5.89 -2.03
CA VAL A 85 -4.86 6.61 -3.26
C VAL A 85 -3.68 7.49 -2.93
N VAL A 86 -2.54 7.19 -3.54
CA VAL A 86 -1.40 8.09 -3.44
C VAL A 86 -1.80 9.33 -4.25
N PRO A 87 -1.82 10.53 -3.64
CA PRO A 87 -2.03 11.74 -4.41
C PRO A 87 -0.98 11.78 -5.53
N ALA A 88 -1.39 12.17 -6.73
CA ALA A 88 -0.44 12.45 -7.80
C ALA A 88 0.67 13.35 -7.21
N PRO A 89 1.96 13.10 -7.52
CA PRO A 89 3.03 13.95 -7.02
C PRO A 89 2.63 15.40 -7.26
N ALA A 90 2.70 16.23 -6.21
CA ALA A 90 2.42 17.64 -6.36
C ALA A 90 3.32 18.13 -7.49
N ASP A 91 2.70 18.51 -8.60
CA ASP A 91 3.38 19.02 -9.77
C ASP A 91 3.88 20.41 -9.36
N THR A 92 5.00 20.45 -8.62
CA THR A 92 5.70 21.70 -8.32
C THR A 92 6.49 22.14 -9.55
N ALA A 93 5.88 22.05 -10.74
CA ALA A 93 6.32 22.77 -11.92
C ALA A 93 5.72 24.18 -11.88
N GLN A 94 6.24 25.00 -10.97
CA GLN A 94 6.20 26.44 -11.16
C GLN A 94 7.45 26.81 -11.96
N PRO A 95 7.40 26.99 -13.29
CA PRO A 95 8.51 27.65 -13.97
C PRO A 95 8.51 29.10 -13.49
N GLY A 96 9.50 29.42 -12.66
CA GLY A 96 9.84 30.78 -12.27
C GLY A 96 10.08 31.63 -13.53
N ARG A 97 9.53 32.84 -13.46
CA ARG A 97 9.56 33.89 -14.49
C ARG A 97 10.96 34.37 -14.83
#